data_AF-A0A7X1TS70-F1
#
_entry.id   AF-A0A7X1TS70-F1
#
_cell.length_a   1.000
_cell.length_b   1.000
_cell.length_c   1.000
_cell.angle_alpha   90.00
_cell.angle_beta   90.00
_cell.angle_gamma   90.00
#
_symmetry.space_group_name_H-M   'P 1'
#
loop_
_entity.id
_entity.type
_entity.pdbx_description
1 polymer ?
#
loop_
_entity_poly.entity_id
_entity_poly.type
_entity_poly.pdbx_seq_one_letter_code
_entity_poly.pdbx_strand_id
1 'polypeptide(L)'
;MIAFHPQMFVRIEQLEGPRSPVPRPLDSGFQEGRLYRVLGVYNPSETSDAYFILANDRDELWFICQRHLRFAGLHDTAAHHLPGPDPVLGSAAD
;
A
#
# COMPACT_ATOMS: atom_id res chain seq x y z
N MET A 1 -3.67 0.51 -19.55
CA MET A 1 -4.40 1.31 -18.55
C MET A 1 -4.92 0.36 -17.50
N ILE A 2 -4.34 0.36 -16.30
CA ILE A 2 -4.91 -0.37 -15.17
C ILE A 2 -5.79 0.64 -14.42
N ALA A 3 -7.10 0.40 -14.43
CA ALA A 3 -8.03 1.13 -13.58
C ALA A 3 -7.90 0.55 -12.16
N PHE A 4 -7.91 1.42 -11.15
CA PHE A 4 -8.03 1.02 -9.75
C PHE A 4 -9.19 1.81 -9.12
N HIS A 5 -9.69 1.33 -7.97
CA HIS A 5 -10.79 1.99 -7.30
C HIS A 5 -10.29 3.29 -6.60
N PRO A 6 -10.92 4.46 -6.82
CA PRO A 6 -10.41 5.75 -6.31
C PRO A 6 -10.42 5.86 -4.77
N GLN A 7 -11.21 5.01 -4.12
CA GLN A 7 -11.31 4.92 -2.66
C GLN A 7 -10.41 3.81 -2.07
N MET A 8 -9.52 3.21 -2.85
CA MET A 8 -8.69 2.08 -2.39
C MET A 8 -7.61 2.52 -1.41
N PHE A 9 -7.54 1.81 -0.28
CA PHE A 9 -6.44 1.90 0.66
C PHE A 9 -5.72 0.56 0.79
N VAL A 10 -4.41 0.63 1.01
CA VAL A 10 -3.52 -0.50 1.26
C VAL A 10 -2.79 -0.31 2.58
N ARG A 11 -2.33 -1.41 3.18
CA ARG A 11 -1.37 -1.38 4.30
C ARG A 11 -0.03 -1.94 3.84
N ILE A 12 1.04 -1.47 4.48
CA ILE A 12 2.39 -1.98 4.26
C ILE A 12 2.54 -3.32 4.98
N GLU A 13 3.07 -4.31 4.26
CA GLU A 13 3.60 -5.57 4.77
C GLU A 13 4.91 -5.81 4.05
N GLN A 14 5.99 -5.24 4.60
CA GLN A 14 7.29 -5.25 3.92
C GLN A 14 7.80 -6.69 3.80
N LEU A 15 7.91 -7.19 2.56
CA LEU A 15 8.60 -8.44 2.30
C LEU A 15 10.09 -8.30 2.63
N GLU A 16 10.64 -9.28 3.36
CA GLU A 16 12.05 -9.36 3.73
C GLU A 16 12.83 -10.41 2.92
N GLY A 17 14.15 -10.24 2.89
CA GLY A 17 15.08 -11.19 2.28
C GLY A 17 15.64 -10.78 0.90
N PRO A 18 16.43 -11.67 0.27
CA PRO A 18 17.26 -11.32 -0.89
C PRO A 18 16.48 -11.09 -2.20
N ARG A 19 15.20 -11.49 -2.26
CA ARG A 19 14.33 -11.31 -3.45
C ARG A 19 13.22 -10.29 -3.23
N SER A 20 13.28 -9.56 -2.11
CA SER A 20 12.35 -8.47 -1.85
C SER A 20 12.52 -7.37 -2.89
N PRO A 21 11.42 -6.83 -3.43
CA PRO A 21 11.50 -5.63 -4.24
C PRO A 21 12.16 -4.47 -3.49
N VAL A 22 12.72 -3.54 -4.25
CA VAL A 22 13.14 -2.24 -3.77
C VAL A 22 12.30 -1.17 -4.48
N PRO A 23 12.00 -0.02 -3.83
CA PRO A 23 12.43 0.38 -2.49
C PRO A 23 11.71 -0.38 -1.37
N ARG A 24 12.36 -0.47 -0.20
CA ARG A 24 11.78 -1.00 1.03
C ARG A 24 10.90 0.06 1.67
N PRO A 25 9.57 -0.13 1.80
CA PRO A 25 8.68 0.92 2.27
C PRO A 25 9.04 1.45 3.67
N LEU A 26 9.40 0.58 4.61
CA LEU A 26 9.69 0.98 6.00
C LEU A 26 10.96 1.82 6.10
N ASP A 27 11.93 1.60 5.21
CA ASP A 27 13.12 2.43 5.10
C ASP A 27 12.83 3.77 4.37
N SER A 28 11.70 3.83 3.66
CA SER A 28 11.29 4.94 2.78
C SER A 28 10.16 5.77 3.37
N GLY A 29 10.05 5.86 4.70
CA GLY A 29 9.12 6.77 5.38
C GLY A 29 7.66 6.28 5.46
N PHE A 30 7.41 5.00 5.20
CA PHE A 30 6.14 4.36 5.52
C PHE A 30 6.20 3.68 6.89
N GLN A 31 5.04 3.46 7.49
CA GLN A 31 4.89 2.81 8.80
C GLN A 31 3.94 1.61 8.70
N GLU A 32 4.22 0.61 9.54
CA GLU A 32 3.25 -0.45 9.82
C GLU A 32 2.05 0.12 10.60
N GLY A 33 0.90 -0.55 10.51
CA GLY A 33 -0.30 -0.12 11.24
C GLY A 33 -0.93 1.18 10.70
N ARG A 34 -0.57 1.60 9.48
CA ARG A 34 -1.20 2.73 8.78
C ARG A 34 -1.76 2.31 7.43
N LEU A 35 -2.86 2.93 7.02
CA LEU A 35 -3.45 2.73 5.70
C LEU A 35 -3.09 3.89 4.78
N TYR A 36 -2.71 3.56 3.55
CA TYR A 36 -2.27 4.50 2.53
C TYR A 36 -3.22 4.47 1.34
N ARG A 37 -3.69 5.65 0.91
CA ARG A 37 -4.50 5.78 -0.29
C ARG A 37 -3.67 5.45 -1.52
N VAL A 38 -4.23 4.63 -2.40
CA VAL A 38 -3.68 4.40 -3.73
C VAL A 38 -3.99 5.61 -4.61
N LEU A 39 -2.95 6.28 -5.12
CA LEU A 39 -3.09 7.42 -6.02
C LEU A 39 -2.97 7.01 -7.50
N GLY A 40 -2.38 5.85 -7.74
CA GLY A 40 -2.14 5.35 -9.09
C GLY A 40 -1.63 3.91 -9.06
N VAL A 41 -1.74 3.24 -10.22
CA VAL A 41 -1.13 1.93 -10.45
C VAL A 41 -0.38 1.98 -11.78
N TYR A 42 0.87 1.54 -11.75
CA TYR A 42 1.75 1.44 -12.89
C TYR A 42 2.25 -0.01 -13.01
N ASN A 43 2.18 -0.59 -14.21
CA ASN A 43 2.79 -1.88 -14.49
C ASN A 43 3.75 -1.68 -15.68
N PRO A 44 5.07 -1.83 -15.47
CA PRO A 44 6.01 -1.86 -16.58
C PRO A 44 5.84 -3.19 -17.32
N SER A 45 5.59 -3.11 -18.63
CA SER A 45 5.24 -4.24 -19.51
C SER A 45 6.19 -5.44 -19.47
N GLU A 46 7.40 -5.25 -18.94
CA GLU A 46 8.48 -6.25 -18.88
C GLU A 46 8.51 -7.05 -17.58
N THR A 47 7.63 -6.74 -16.61
CA THR A 47 7.60 -7.43 -15.31
C THR A 47 6.20 -7.85 -14.91
N SER A 48 6.08 -8.94 -14.15
CA SER A 48 4.82 -9.34 -13.52
C SER A 48 4.44 -8.45 -12.32
N ASP A 49 5.28 -7.48 -11.97
CA ASP A 49 5.06 -6.60 -10.83
C ASP A 49 4.23 -5.36 -11.21
N ALA A 50 3.35 -4.97 -10.30
CA ALA A 50 2.58 -3.74 -10.36
C ALA A 50 3.05 -2.80 -9.23
N TYR A 51 3.31 -1.56 -9.58
CA TYR A 51 3.73 -0.53 -8.65
C TYR A 51 2.56 0.38 -8.33
N PHE A 52 2.31 0.56 -7.05
CA PHE A 52 1.28 1.44 -6.53
C PHE A 52 1.93 2.77 -6.16
N ILE A 53 1.32 3.86 -6.62
CA ILE A 53 1.77 5.21 -6.30
C ILE A 53 1.11 5.60 -4.98
N LEU A 54 1.94 5.78 -3.94
CA LEU A 54 1.52 6.11 -2.58
C LEU A 54 2.25 7.36 -2.10
N ALA A 55 1.60 8.16 -1.27
CA ALA A 55 2.26 9.21 -0.48
C ALA A 55 2.66 8.63 0.88
N ASN A 56 3.92 8.78 1.31
CA ASN A 56 4.38 8.29 2.61
C ASN A 56 4.08 9.31 3.74
N ASP A 57 4.62 9.08 4.93
CA ASP A 57 4.36 9.95 6.10
C ASP A 57 5.20 11.25 6.08
N ARG A 58 6.07 11.41 5.09
CA ARG A 58 6.96 12.57 4.89
C ARG A 58 6.54 13.41 3.67
N ASP A 59 5.31 13.21 3.17
CA ASP A 59 4.76 13.86 1.98
C ASP A 59 5.51 13.55 0.67
N GLU A 60 6.23 12.42 0.60
CA GLU A 60 6.94 11.98 -0.59
C GLU A 60 6.09 10.98 -1.40
N LEU A 61 6.17 11.06 -2.73
CA LEU A 61 5.52 10.10 -3.63
C LEU A 61 6.46 8.95 -3.99
N TRP A 62 5.96 7.72 -3.86
CA TRP A 62 6.72 6.51 -4.08
C TRP A 62 5.98 5.50 -4.94
N PHE A 63 6.74 4.73 -5.71
CA PHE A 63 6.28 3.56 -6.46
C PHE A 63 6.58 2.32 -5.62
N ILE A 64 5.56 1.78 -4.95
CA ILE A 64 5.72 0.61 -4.08
C ILE A 64 5.23 -0.63 -4.81
N CYS A 65 6.11 -1.63 -4.94
CA CYS A 65 5.75 -2.92 -5.53
C CYS A 65 4.60 -3.57 -4.74
N GLN A 66 3.61 -4.10 -5.45
CA GLN A 66 2.42 -4.76 -4.88
C GLN A 66 2.74 -5.89 -3.92
N ARG A 67 3.93 -6.50 -4.04
CA ARG A 67 4.39 -7.55 -3.12
C ARG A 67 4.55 -7.07 -1.67
N HIS A 68 4.80 -5.78 -1.47
CA HIS A 68 4.86 -5.16 -0.13
C HIS A 68 3.49 -4.71 0.41
N LEU A 69 2.40 -4.94 -0.32
CA LEU A 69 1.11 -4.34 -0.01
C LEU A 69 0.05 -5.39 0.30
N ARG A 70 -0.89 -5.04 1.17
CA ARG A 70 -2.14 -5.77 1.36
C ARG A 70 -3.30 -4.81 1.21
N PHE A 71 -4.37 -5.28 0.58
CA PHE A 71 -5.61 -4.53 0.51
C PHE A 71 -6.14 -4.30 1.93
N ALA A 72 -6.53 -3.07 2.23
CA ALA A 72 -7.06 -2.70 3.54
C ALA A 72 -8.55 -2.34 3.49
N GLY A 73 -9.03 -1.79 2.38
CA GLY A 73 -10.44 -1.44 2.22
C GLY A 73 -10.70 -0.40 1.16
N LEU A 74 -11.99 -0.11 0.97
CA LEU A 74 -12.47 1.04 0.21
C LEU A 74 -13.04 2.06 1.20
N HIS A 75 -12.50 3.27 1.21
CA HIS A 75 -12.93 4.32 2.14
C HIS A 75 -13.28 5.60 1.38
N ASP A 76 -14.54 6.02 1.51
CA ASP A 76 -14.99 7.31 0.99
C ASP A 76 -14.58 8.43 1.94
N THR A 77 -13.47 9.08 1.62
CA THR A 77 -12.86 10.13 2.44
C THR A 77 -11.95 11.00 1.58
N ALA A 78 -11.60 12.19 2.06
CA ALA A 78 -10.56 13.03 1.46
C ALA A 78 -9.16 12.73 2.02
N ALA A 79 -9.05 11.95 3.10
CA ALA A 79 -7.76 11.65 3.72
C ALA A 79 -6.85 10.83 2.81
N HIS A 80 -5.55 11.08 2.84
CA HIS A 80 -4.54 10.25 2.16
C HIS A 80 -4.04 9.10 3.03
N HIS A 81 -4.18 9.22 4.35
CA HIS A 81 -3.82 8.19 5.30
C HIS A 81 -4.94 7.98 6.31
N LEU A 82 -5.10 6.75 6.78
CA LEU A 82 -6.00 6.40 7.88
C LEU A 82 -5.21 5.61 8.94
N PRO A 83 -5.64 5.66 10.21
CA PRO A 83 -5.15 4.69 11.19
C PRO A 83 -5.41 3.27 10.68
N GLY A 84 -4.47 2.34 10.91
CA GLY A 84 -4.65 0.93 10.61
C GLY A 84 -5.78 0.32 11.43
N PRO A 85 -6.34 -0.82 10.99
CA PRO A 85 -7.32 -1.54 11.79
C PRO A 85 -6.69 -1.90 13.14
N ASP A 86 -7.41 -1.66 14.24
CA ASP A 86 -7.03 -2.19 15.54
C ASP A 86 -6.87 -3.72 15.42
N PRO A 87 -5.80 -4.32 15.98
CA PRO A 87 -5.54 -5.76 15.88
C PRO A 87 -6.63 -6.65 16.52
N VAL A 88 -7.70 -6.07 17.07
CA VAL A 88 -8.71 -6.76 17.89
C VAL A 88 -9.95 -7.24 17.10
N LEU A 89 -10.11 -6.90 15.81
CA LEU A 89 -11.31 -7.28 15.02
C LEU A 89 -11.00 -8.21 13.85
N GLY A 90 -10.14 -9.20 14.08
CA GLY A 90 -9.77 -10.22 13.11
C GLY A 90 -10.19 -11.64 13.48
N SER A 91 -11.38 -11.85 14.08
CA SER A 91 -11.98 -13.19 14.23
C SER A 91 -13.46 -13.09 14.59
N ALA A 92 -14.29 -12.68 13.64
CA ALA A 92 -15.73 -12.90 13.69
C ALA A 92 -16.31 -12.80 12.27
N ALA A 93 -16.01 -13.80 11.45
CA ALA A 93 -16.82 -14.15 10.31
C ALA A 93 -16.73 -15.67 10.16
N ASP A 94 -17.83 -16.34 10.56
CA ASP A 94 -18.20 -17.71 10.20
C ASP A 94 -18.17 -17.91 8.67
#